data_AF-A0A381ZNF3-F1
#
_entry.id   AF-A0A381ZNF3-F1
#
_cell.length_a   1.000
_cell.length_b   1.000
_cell.length_c   1.000
_cell.angle_alpha   90.00
_cell.angle_beta   90.00
_cell.angle_gamma   90.00
#
_symmetry.space_group_name_H-M   'P 1'
#
loop_
_entity.id
_entity.type
_entity.pdbx_description
1 polymer ?
#
loop_
_entity_poly.entity_id
_entity_poly.type
_entity_poly.pdbx_seq_one_letter_code
_entity_poly.pdbx_strand_id
1 'polypeptide(L)' 'MKGGLVGALRDMVEGTRVSMVEGRLSVPDDPIVHYIEGDGIGIDITPVMMAVVNAAVEHAY' A
#
# COMPACT_ATOMS: atom_id res chain seq x y z
N MET A 1 -20.34 -16.91 22.58
CA MET A 1 -19.25 -15.96 22.37
C MET A 1 -18.02 -16.71 21.91
N LYS A 2 -17.61 -16.52 20.65
CA LYS A 2 -16.25 -16.74 20.11
C LYS A 2 -16.30 -16.19 18.68
N GLY A 3 -16.18 -14.88 18.56
CA GLY A 3 -15.93 -14.23 17.29
C GLY A 3 -14.54 -14.67 16.84
N GLY A 4 -14.47 -15.39 15.72
CA GLY A 4 -13.20 -15.70 15.09
C GLY A 4 -12.49 -14.40 14.76
N LEU A 5 -11.25 -14.26 15.22
CA LEU A 5 -10.34 -13.27 14.67
C LEU A 5 -10.18 -13.57 13.19
N VAL A 6 -10.98 -12.91 12.35
CA VAL A 6 -10.59 -12.65 10.96
C VAL A 6 -9.26 -11.90 11.07
N GLY A 7 -8.26 -12.40 10.33
CA GLY A 7 -6.83 -12.12 10.49
C GLY A 7 -6.51 -10.72 11.01
N ALA A 8 -5.69 -10.68 12.06
CA ALA A 8 -5.22 -9.47 12.70
C ALA A 8 -4.98 -8.35 11.68
N LEU A 9 -5.68 -7.23 11.88
CA LEU A 9 -5.30 -5.92 11.36
C LEU A 9 -3.83 -5.71 11.72
N ARG A 10 -2.92 -6.14 10.83
CA ARG A 10 -1.49 -5.89 10.96
C ARG A 10 -1.31 -4.40 10.74
N ASP A 11 -1.08 -3.74 11.87
CA ASP A 11 -0.49 -2.42 12.02
C ASP A 11 -1.30 -1.26 11.42
N MET A 12 -1.64 -0.28 12.26
CA MET A 12 -2.18 0.98 11.78
C MET A 12 -1.09 1.65 10.93
N VAL A 13 -1.23 1.57 9.61
CA VAL A 13 -0.28 2.11 8.65
C VAL A 13 -0.21 3.63 8.81
N GLU A 14 1.01 4.16 8.97
CA GLU A 14 1.29 5.60 8.89
C GLU A 14 1.10 6.08 7.45
N GLY A 15 0.44 7.22 7.26
CA GLY A 15 0.14 7.83 5.96
C GLY A 15 -1.32 8.28 5.83
N THR A 16 -1.61 9.01 4.75
CA THR A 16 -2.92 9.58 4.47
C THR A 16 -3.65 8.81 3.38
N ARG A 17 -4.95 8.56 3.57
CA ARG A 17 -5.79 7.85 2.59
C ARG A 17 -6.00 8.69 1.32
N VAL A 18 -5.82 8.07 0.16
CA VAL A 18 -6.25 8.64 -1.14
C VAL A 18 -7.78 8.75 -1.19
N SER A 19 -8.31 9.91 -1.58
CA SER A 19 -9.76 10.19 -1.60
C SER A 19 -10.25 10.66 -2.97
N MET A 20 -11.57 10.72 -3.16
CA MET A 20 -12.22 11.29 -4.34
C MET A 20 -12.93 12.59 -3.97
N VAL A 21 -12.57 13.69 -4.61
CA VAL A 21 -13.17 15.02 -4.42
C VAL A 21 -13.63 15.53 -5.78
N GLU A 22 -14.93 15.81 -5.91
CA GLU A 22 -15.53 16.33 -7.15
C GLU A 22 -15.19 15.51 -8.41
N GLY A 23 -15.14 14.18 -8.28
CA GLY A 23 -14.82 13.27 -9.38
C GLY A 23 -13.33 13.18 -9.73
N ARG A 24 -12.45 13.79 -8.93
CA ARG A 24 -10.98 13.70 -9.09
C ARG A 24 -10.33 13.00 -7.90
N LEU A 25 -9.25 12.27 -8.15
CA LEU A 25 -8.42 11.75 -7.07
C LEU A 25 -7.71 12.90 -6.37
N SER A 26 -7.85 12.96 -5.05
CA SER A 26 -7.04 13.77 -4.15
C SER A 26 -6.01 12.84 -3.50
N VAL A 27 -4.76 13.00 -3.94
CA VAL A 27 -3.63 12.17 -3.53
C VAL A 27 -2.72 13.03 -2.63
N PRO A 28 -2.54 12.66 -1.35
CA PRO A 28 -1.63 13.35 -0.44
C PRO A 28 -0.16 13.01 -0.74
N ASP A 29 0.79 13.73 -0.13
CA ASP A 29 2.23 13.47 -0.29
C ASP A 29 2.68 12.17 0.41
N ASP A 30 1.93 11.68 1.38
CA ASP A 30 2.18 10.48 2.17
C ASP A 30 1.08 9.39 1.96
N PRO A 31 0.77 8.96 0.73
CA PRO A 31 -0.39 8.13 0.47
C PRO A 31 -0.23 6.70 1.00
N ILE A 32 -1.29 6.16 1.61
CA ILE A 32 -1.35 4.71 1.88
C ILE A 32 -1.66 3.96 0.58
N VAL A 33 -0.67 3.21 0.08
CA VAL A 33 -0.82 2.32 -1.08
C VAL A 33 -0.84 0.87 -0.62
N HIS A 34 -1.98 0.20 -0.84
CA HIS A 34 -2.11 -1.22 -0.53
C HIS A 34 -1.61 -2.05 -1.71
N TYR A 35 -0.95 -3.17 -1.42
CA TYR A 35 -0.56 -4.14 -2.43
C TYR A 35 -0.99 -5.54 -2.01
N ILE A 36 -1.08 -6.43 -3.00
CA ILE A 36 -1.27 -7.86 -2.81
C ILE A 36 -0.13 -8.52 -3.57
N GLU A 37 0.64 -9.38 -2.91
CA GLU A 37 1.78 -10.07 -3.53
C GLU A 37 1.37 -10.97 -4.69
N GLY A 38 0.20 -11.60 -4.60
CA GLY A 38 -0.29 -12.59 -5.56
C GLY A 38 0.35 -13.96 -5.34
N ASP A 39 0.22 -14.84 -6.34
CA ASP A 39 0.73 -16.22 -6.30
C ASP A 39 1.86 -16.44 -7.32
N GLY A 40 2.56 -17.57 -7.24
CA GLY A 40 3.60 -17.94 -8.20
C GLY A 40 4.82 -17.01 -8.12
N ILE A 41 5.18 -16.36 -9.23
CA ILE A 41 6.31 -15.41 -9.29
C ILE A 41 6.05 -14.10 -8.53
N GLY A 42 4.83 -13.88 -8.02
CA GLY A 42 4.48 -12.69 -7.25
C GLY A 42 5.40 -12.46 -6.04
N ILE A 43 5.82 -13.55 -5.39
CA ILE A 43 6.78 -13.53 -4.26
C ILE A 43 8.14 -12.96 -4.66
N ASP A 44 8.56 -13.15 -5.91
CA ASP A 44 9.86 -12.68 -6.41
C ASP A 44 9.78 -11.26 -6.97
N ILE A 45 8.69 -10.92 -7.67
CA ILE A 45 8.55 -9.64 -8.40
C ILE A 45 8.05 -8.51 -7.51
N THR A 46 7.09 -8.77 -6.62
CA THR A 46 6.47 -7.74 -5.77
C THR A 46 7.48 -6.98 -4.89
N PRO A 47 8.41 -7.63 -4.17
CA PRO A 47 9.42 -6.90 -3.39
C PRO A 47 10.37 -6.05 -4.27
N VAL A 48 10.69 -6.53 -5.48
CA VAL A 48 11.53 -5.77 -6.43
C VAL A 48 10.79 -4.54 -6.95
N MET A 49 9.51 -4.69 -7.30
CA MET A 49 8.66 -3.56 -7.72
C MET A 49 8.60 -2.48 -6.64
N MET A 50 8.38 -2.86 -5.38
CA MET A 50 8.38 -1.91 -4.26
C MET A 50 9.73 -1.19 -4.11
N ALA A 51 10.85 -1.92 -4.20
CA ALA A 51 12.18 -1.32 -4.09
C ALA A 51 12.45 -0.26 -5.17
N VAL A 52 12.05 -0.53 -6.42
CA VAL A 52 12.21 0.41 -7.53
C VAL A 52 11.35 1.66 -7.32
N VAL A 53 10.08 1.51 -6.94
CA VAL A 53 9.18 2.65 -6.72
C VAL A 53 9.67 3.49 -5.55
N ASN A 54 10.07 2.88 -4.44
CA ASN A 54 10.60 3.59 -3.27
C ASN A 54 11.84 4.42 -3.63
N ALA A 55 12.80 3.83 -4.35
CA ALA A 55 14.01 4.54 -4.79
C ALA A 55 13.69 5.68 -5.78
N ALA A 56 12.70 5.50 -6.65
CA ALA A 56 12.28 6.56 -7.58
C ALA A 56 11.66 7.75 -6.85
N VAL A 57 10.84 7.50 -5.81
CA VAL A 57 10.26 8.56 -4.96
C VAL A 57 11.37 9.28 -4.19
N GLU A 58 12.27 8.56 -3.53
CA GLU A 58 13.42 9.13 -2.81
C GLU A 58 14.35 9.93 -3.73
N HIS A 59 14.46 9.58 -5.00
CA HIS A 59 15.29 10.34 -5.95
C HIS A 59 14.62 11.62 -6.44
N ALA A 60 13.29 11.62 -6.57
CA ALA A 60 12.55 12.73 -7.16
C ALA A 60 12.28 13.89 -6.19
N TYR A 61 12.34 13.63 -4.88
CA TYR A 61 11.97 14.56 -3.80
C TYR A 61 13.07 14.61 -2.74
#